data_AF-A0A3L7WXU3-F1
#
_entry.id   AF-A0A3L7WXU3-F1
#
_cell.length_a   1.000
_cell.length_b   1.000
_cell.length_c   1.000
_cell.angle_alpha   90.00
_cell.angle_beta   90.00
_cell.angle_gamma   90.00
#
_symmetry.space_group_name_H-M   'P 1'
#
loop_
_entity.id
_entity.type
_entity.pdbx_description
1 polymer ?
#
loop_
_entity_poly.entity_id
_entity_poly.type
_entity_poly.pdbx_seq_one_letter_code
_entity_poly.pdbx_strand_id
1 'polypeptide(L)'
;MGVVLQPGSGTWESVEILPLTPDLWAAFTTGFRSFDPLKNHAVAIFTQADGVWVELGRAELECGDYVDSGSIQQVELDKSSLWLAADTGTGAHSGCFDLLRWDGAALSIAASGFNSSPGAGEVRDVDGDGQPEVVLNASDPYVFCYACGVRLYNISILRWDGAQLLPVDLTRLPADTVADLREANNRAVELAGASLFPAALSLIDEALGYAPSDERVYWNHQLIHALADGRKNFANGSPFPLLNWIFYGDWEAALTELQAYTPAQIFDPQRTILQESAAAGWEETLADWILTFSGPVLAAQPELAPAWFLQGWAKFVKNPGDPAIISDVEQAARLAPTETFYRTSLEQLGSRGIAQPVPTATAIPAPSSAVPSPVTVETVRFPVGATVYELPVNLSAGTRGYTLGIGAGQKLYVTGPDNARVWLINPTGEPIAGAADAGAIRFDIP
;
A
#
# COMPACT_ATOMS: atom_id res chain seq x y z
N MET A 1 31.89 22.75 -34.99
CA MET A 1 30.58 23.43 -35.12
C MET A 1 29.76 23.00 -33.93
N GLY A 2 29.41 23.94 -33.05
CA GLY A 2 28.68 23.65 -31.82
C GLY A 2 27.20 23.49 -32.08
N VAL A 3 26.57 22.53 -31.39
CA VAL A 3 25.12 22.43 -31.28
C VAL A 3 24.67 23.60 -30.41
N VAL A 4 23.89 24.52 -30.96
CA VAL A 4 23.31 25.63 -30.19
C VAL A 4 21.93 25.21 -29.72
N LEU A 5 21.89 24.51 -28.58
CA LEU A 5 20.73 24.54 -27.71
C LEU A 5 20.96 25.74 -26.79
N GLN A 6 20.58 26.93 -27.26
CA GLN A 6 20.78 28.15 -26.47
C GLN A 6 19.78 28.12 -25.31
N PRO A 7 20.23 28.05 -24.04
CA PRO A 7 19.33 28.35 -22.94
C PRO A 7 18.87 29.79 -23.15
N GLY A 8 17.57 29.95 -23.43
CA GLY A 8 16.96 31.27 -23.28
C GLY A 8 17.24 31.72 -21.86
N SER A 9 17.50 33.01 -21.65
CA SER A 9 17.72 33.58 -20.33
C SER A 9 16.67 33.04 -19.33
N GLY A 10 17.12 32.18 -18.41
CA GLY A 10 16.29 31.63 -17.33
C GLY A 10 15.54 30.31 -17.59
N THR A 11 15.91 29.48 -18.58
CA THR A 11 15.14 28.25 -18.88
C THR A 11 15.84 26.92 -18.63
N TRP A 12 17.16 26.83 -18.85
CA TRP A 12 18.03 25.69 -18.52
C TRP A 12 19.44 26.25 -18.27
N GLU A 13 20.32 25.52 -17.57
CA GLU A 13 21.68 26.00 -17.29
C GLU A 13 22.64 25.67 -18.43
N SER A 14 22.57 24.44 -18.95
CA SER A 14 23.41 24.02 -20.07
C SER A 14 22.79 22.86 -20.84
N VAL A 15 23.57 22.33 -21.79
CA VAL A 15 23.26 21.10 -22.51
C VAL A 15 24.47 20.21 -22.47
N GLU A 16 24.23 18.94 -22.19
CA GLU A 16 25.24 17.91 -22.15
C GLU A 16 25.06 16.87 -23.24
N ILE A 17 26.17 16.22 -23.59
CA ILE A 17 26.24 15.23 -24.65
C ILE A 17 26.73 13.91 -24.06
N LEU A 18 25.94 12.86 -24.24
CA LEU A 18 26.27 11.49 -23.88
C LEU A 18 26.48 10.68 -25.17
N PRO A 19 27.71 10.19 -25.46
CA PRO A 19 27.94 9.22 -26.52
C PRO A 19 27.21 7.91 -26.22
N LEU A 20 26.58 7.32 -27.24
CA LEU A 20 25.79 6.10 -27.13
C LEU A 20 26.38 4.99 -27.98
N THR A 21 25.95 3.75 -27.71
CA THR A 21 26.21 2.58 -28.57
C THR A 21 24.89 2.04 -29.12
N PRO A 22 24.74 1.85 -30.45
CA PRO A 22 25.70 2.13 -31.54
C PRO A 22 25.96 3.64 -31.73
N ASP A 23 26.91 4.02 -32.61
CA ASP A 23 27.41 5.39 -32.88
C ASP A 23 26.30 6.45 -33.07
N LEU A 24 25.74 6.88 -31.95
CA LEU A 24 24.69 7.89 -31.77
C LEU A 24 25.07 8.75 -30.56
N TRP A 25 24.37 9.85 -30.37
CA TRP A 25 24.61 10.77 -29.26
C TRP A 25 23.29 11.23 -28.67
N ALA A 26 23.16 11.21 -27.35
CA ALA A 26 22.09 11.91 -26.66
C ALA A 26 22.57 13.32 -26.32
N ALA A 27 21.75 14.33 -26.63
CA ALA A 27 21.90 15.68 -26.11
C ALA A 27 20.74 15.98 -25.17
N PHE A 28 21.02 16.48 -23.97
CA PHE A 28 19.99 16.74 -22.97
C PHE A 28 20.23 18.04 -22.21
N THR A 29 19.14 18.68 -21.81
CA THR A 29 19.16 19.93 -21.03
C THR A 29 19.45 19.67 -19.56
N THR A 30 20.30 20.47 -18.92
CA THR A 30 20.66 20.36 -17.49
C THR A 30 20.34 21.64 -16.70
N GLY A 31 20.43 21.56 -15.37
CA GLY A 31 20.06 22.60 -14.43
C GLY A 31 18.59 22.52 -14.01
N PHE A 32 18.03 23.63 -13.55
CA PHE A 32 16.59 23.73 -13.26
C PHE A 32 15.76 24.05 -14.51
N ARG A 33 14.56 23.48 -14.58
CA ARG A 33 13.55 23.82 -15.59
C ARG A 33 12.97 25.23 -15.37
N SER A 34 12.37 25.79 -16.42
CA SER A 34 11.57 27.02 -16.29
C SER A 34 10.17 26.69 -15.81
N PHE A 35 9.66 27.43 -14.82
CA PHE A 35 8.29 27.28 -14.32
C PHE A 35 7.31 28.31 -14.91
N ASP A 36 7.82 29.42 -15.47
CA ASP A 36 7.00 30.47 -16.07
C ASP A 36 7.73 31.16 -17.25
N PRO A 37 7.37 30.86 -18.52
CA PRO A 37 6.46 29.77 -18.90
C PRO A 37 7.08 28.40 -18.58
N LEU A 38 6.25 27.40 -18.29
CA LEU A 38 6.72 26.03 -18.07
C LEU A 38 7.52 25.54 -19.30
N LYS A 39 8.76 25.11 -19.07
CA LYS A 39 9.60 24.46 -20.07
C LYS A 39 10.30 23.25 -19.45
N ASN A 40 9.83 22.06 -19.79
CA ASN A 40 10.39 20.82 -19.30
C ASN A 40 11.82 20.60 -19.83
N HIS A 41 12.56 19.73 -19.14
CA HIS A 41 13.80 19.21 -19.69
C HIS A 41 13.50 18.32 -20.91
N ALA A 42 14.49 18.20 -21.80
CA ALA A 42 14.37 17.37 -22.98
C ALA A 42 15.64 16.56 -23.23
N VAL A 43 15.44 15.39 -23.84
CA VAL A 43 16.49 14.52 -24.37
C VAL A 43 16.26 14.36 -25.85
N ALA A 44 17.32 14.44 -26.65
CA ALA A 44 17.25 14.25 -28.09
C ALA A 44 18.39 13.35 -28.58
N ILE A 45 18.10 12.48 -29.54
CA ILE A 45 19.06 11.58 -30.19
C ILE A 45 19.59 12.24 -31.45
N PHE A 46 20.89 12.15 -31.66
CA PHE A 46 21.60 12.67 -32.81
C PHE A 46 22.44 11.60 -33.48
N THR A 47 22.65 11.79 -34.78
CA THR A 47 23.72 11.12 -35.54
C THR A 47 24.59 12.16 -36.25
N GLN A 48 25.72 11.71 -36.76
CA GLN A 48 26.58 12.50 -37.62
C GLN A 48 26.53 11.95 -39.04
N ALA A 49 26.05 12.76 -39.99
CA ALA A 49 26.01 12.44 -41.41
C ALA A 49 26.74 13.53 -42.20
N ASP A 50 27.72 13.13 -43.03
CA ASP A 50 28.52 14.06 -43.86
C ASP A 50 29.17 15.21 -43.08
N GLY A 51 29.57 14.94 -41.82
CA GLY A 51 30.18 15.94 -40.92
C GLY A 51 29.17 16.92 -40.29
N VAL A 52 27.87 16.71 -40.50
CA VAL A 52 26.78 17.51 -39.93
C VAL A 52 26.02 16.71 -38.86
N TRP A 53 25.64 17.38 -37.78
CA TRP A 53 24.79 16.82 -36.74
C TRP A 53 23.33 16.84 -37.17
N VAL A 54 22.66 15.70 -37.08
CA VAL A 54 21.25 15.53 -37.45
C VAL A 54 20.48 15.03 -36.23
N GLU A 55 19.47 15.78 -35.78
CA GLU A 55 18.52 15.33 -34.76
C GLU A 55 17.62 14.24 -35.37
N LEU A 56 17.60 13.07 -34.73
CA LEU A 56 16.79 11.92 -35.15
C LEU A 56 15.45 11.86 -34.41
N GLY A 57 15.44 12.25 -33.14
CA GLY A 57 14.23 12.27 -32.32
C GLY A 57 14.45 12.99 -30.99
N ARG A 58 13.35 13.39 -30.36
CA ARG A 58 13.34 14.16 -29.11
C ARG A 58 12.14 13.77 -28.26
N ALA A 59 12.34 13.75 -26.95
CA ALA A 59 11.30 13.62 -25.95
C ALA A 59 11.50 14.69 -24.86
N GLU A 60 10.40 15.22 -24.35
CA GLU A 60 10.40 16.05 -23.14
C GLU A 60 10.19 15.14 -21.92
N LEU A 61 10.96 15.36 -20.86
CA LEU A 61 10.84 14.63 -19.60
C LEU A 61 9.56 15.05 -18.87
N GLU A 62 8.91 14.11 -18.19
CA GLU A 62 7.56 14.34 -17.66
C GLU A 62 7.56 15.21 -16.41
N CYS A 63 8.48 14.95 -15.47
CA CYS A 63 8.36 15.51 -14.13
C CYS A 63 9.65 16.06 -13.50
N GLY A 64 10.83 15.84 -14.09
CA GLY A 64 12.08 16.39 -13.57
C GLY A 64 12.09 17.92 -13.50
N ASP A 65 12.25 18.49 -12.31
CA ASP A 65 12.53 19.91 -12.09
C ASP A 65 14.01 20.24 -12.28
N TYR A 66 14.88 19.27 -12.02
CA TYR A 66 16.33 19.40 -12.04
C TYR A 66 16.97 18.18 -12.70
N VAL A 67 17.90 18.43 -13.62
CA VAL A 67 18.70 17.41 -14.33
C VAL A 67 20.17 17.77 -14.18
N ASP A 68 21.00 16.84 -13.73
CA ASP A 68 22.46 17.00 -13.69
C ASP A 68 23.16 16.20 -14.79
N SER A 69 24.49 16.28 -14.83
CA SER A 69 25.33 15.61 -15.82
C SER A 69 25.25 14.08 -15.79
N GLY A 70 24.90 13.52 -14.63
CA GLY A 70 24.81 12.08 -14.38
C GLY A 70 23.38 11.54 -14.44
N SER A 71 22.37 12.41 -14.53
CA SER A 71 20.95 12.05 -14.55
C SER A 71 20.55 11.19 -15.74
N ILE A 72 21.19 11.35 -16.91
CA ILE A 72 20.86 10.59 -18.12
C ILE A 72 21.93 9.53 -18.36
N GLN A 73 21.51 8.25 -18.44
CA GLN A 73 22.41 7.12 -18.66
C GLN A 73 21.83 6.17 -19.71
N GLN A 74 22.70 5.62 -20.56
CA GLN A 74 22.30 4.51 -21.42
C GLN A 74 22.17 3.24 -20.59
N VAL A 75 21.05 2.56 -20.72
CA VAL A 75 20.75 1.27 -20.06
C VAL A 75 20.46 0.20 -21.10
N GLU A 76 20.54 -1.08 -20.71
CA GLU A 76 20.16 -2.20 -21.57
C GLU A 76 18.87 -2.80 -21.01
N LEU A 77 17.77 -2.67 -21.75
CA LEU A 77 16.53 -3.41 -21.50
C LEU A 77 16.31 -4.45 -22.60
N ASP A 78 16.73 -4.20 -23.84
CA ASP A 78 16.74 -5.22 -24.88
C ASP A 78 17.78 -4.85 -25.95
N LYS A 79 18.06 -5.76 -26.89
CA LYS A 79 19.10 -5.57 -27.92
C LYS A 79 18.62 -4.92 -29.21
N SER A 80 17.31 -4.81 -29.40
CA SER A 80 16.68 -4.26 -30.60
C SER A 80 16.43 -2.75 -30.51
N SER A 81 16.38 -2.19 -29.30
CA SER A 81 16.16 -0.76 -29.07
C SER A 81 17.32 -0.15 -28.29
N LEU A 82 17.47 1.17 -28.39
CA LEU A 82 18.34 1.92 -27.50
C LEU A 82 17.52 2.50 -26.35
N TRP A 83 18.02 2.37 -25.12
CA TRP A 83 17.31 2.80 -23.92
C TRP A 83 18.12 3.80 -23.12
N LEU A 84 17.45 4.84 -22.62
CA LEU A 84 18.03 5.83 -21.71
C LEU A 84 17.19 5.90 -20.44
N ALA A 85 17.82 5.76 -19.28
CA ALA A 85 17.23 6.07 -17.99
C ALA A 85 17.54 7.52 -17.62
N ALA A 86 16.52 8.25 -17.19
CA ALA A 86 16.63 9.61 -16.67
C ALA A 86 16.23 9.61 -15.20
N ASP A 87 17.20 9.65 -14.29
CA ASP A 87 16.98 9.84 -12.84
C ASP A 87 17.20 11.32 -12.48
N THR A 88 16.12 11.99 -12.13
CA THR A 88 16.02 13.46 -12.06
C THR A 88 15.45 13.93 -10.73
N GLY A 89 15.76 15.16 -10.34
CA GLY A 89 15.24 15.77 -9.11
C GLY A 89 13.90 16.46 -9.33
N THR A 90 13.01 16.38 -8.35
CA THR A 90 11.75 17.14 -8.30
C THR A 90 11.61 17.83 -6.94
N GLY A 91 11.39 19.14 -6.96
CA GLY A 91 11.42 19.96 -5.75
C GLY A 91 12.71 19.79 -4.95
N ALA A 92 12.60 19.89 -3.62
CA ALA A 92 13.76 19.82 -2.72
C ALA A 92 14.19 18.38 -2.36
N HIS A 93 13.25 17.43 -2.39
CA HIS A 93 13.45 16.09 -1.80
C HIS A 93 12.90 14.95 -2.65
N SER A 94 12.20 15.22 -3.76
CA SER A 94 11.52 14.19 -4.53
C SER A 94 12.36 13.80 -5.75
N GLY A 95 12.09 12.60 -6.28
CA GLY A 95 12.73 12.07 -7.48
C GLY A 95 11.73 11.86 -8.60
N CYS A 96 12.24 11.87 -9.83
CA CYS A 96 11.53 11.50 -11.03
C CYS A 96 12.38 10.56 -11.87
N PHE A 97 11.74 9.55 -12.43
CA PHE A 97 12.37 8.57 -13.31
C PHE A 97 11.61 8.55 -14.63
N ASP A 98 12.30 8.75 -15.74
CA ASP A 98 11.77 8.50 -17.09
C ASP A 98 12.66 7.45 -17.77
N LEU A 99 12.06 6.41 -18.34
CA LEU A 99 12.74 5.48 -19.23
C LEU A 99 12.37 5.81 -20.67
N LEU A 100 13.36 6.20 -21.46
CA LEU A 100 13.19 6.54 -22.86
C LEU A 100 13.63 5.39 -23.76
N ARG A 101 12.85 5.15 -24.82
CA ARG A 101 13.13 4.17 -25.87
C ARG A 101 13.34 4.88 -27.20
N TRP A 102 14.46 4.57 -27.86
CA TRP A 102 14.68 4.83 -29.27
C TRP A 102 14.52 3.53 -30.05
N ASP A 103 13.48 3.46 -30.88
CA ASP A 103 13.13 2.26 -31.67
C ASP A 103 13.75 2.25 -33.09
N GLY A 104 14.62 3.22 -33.38
CA GLY A 104 15.17 3.44 -34.72
C GLY A 104 14.44 4.50 -35.54
N ALA A 105 13.27 4.95 -35.10
CA ALA A 105 12.46 5.96 -35.78
C ALA A 105 12.02 7.12 -34.86
N ALA A 106 11.68 6.83 -33.60
CA ALA A 106 11.20 7.82 -32.63
C ALA A 106 11.83 7.60 -31.24
N LEU A 107 12.02 8.72 -30.52
CA LEU A 107 12.36 8.71 -29.09
C LEU A 107 11.07 8.93 -28.31
N SER A 108 10.69 7.98 -27.47
CA SER A 108 9.46 8.06 -26.66
C SER A 108 9.71 7.65 -25.22
N ILE A 109 8.95 8.20 -24.28
CA ILE A 109 8.92 7.72 -22.90
C ILE A 109 8.14 6.41 -22.86
N ALA A 110 8.78 5.36 -22.35
CA ALA A 110 8.22 4.02 -22.23
C ALA A 110 7.69 3.72 -20.83
N ALA A 111 8.30 4.32 -19.80
CA ALA A 111 7.84 4.29 -18.42
C ALA A 111 8.25 5.57 -17.69
N SER A 112 7.46 5.96 -16.70
CA SER A 112 7.69 7.13 -15.87
C SER A 112 7.29 6.84 -14.43
N GLY A 113 7.98 7.44 -13.47
CA GLY A 113 7.74 7.28 -12.05
C GLY A 113 8.10 8.53 -11.26
N PHE A 114 7.30 8.82 -10.24
CA PHE A 114 7.57 9.86 -9.26
C PHE A 114 7.64 9.23 -7.86
N ASN A 115 8.57 9.70 -7.04
CA ASN A 115 8.59 9.37 -5.63
C ASN A 115 8.86 10.62 -4.79
N SER A 116 8.21 10.71 -3.63
CA SER A 116 8.42 11.82 -2.70
C SER A 116 9.82 11.83 -2.05
N SER A 117 10.67 10.85 -2.36
CA SER A 117 12.11 10.79 -2.06
C SER A 117 12.92 10.55 -3.35
N PRO A 118 14.25 10.79 -3.37
CA PRO A 118 15.08 10.49 -4.53
C PRO A 118 15.09 9.00 -4.89
N GLY A 119 15.45 8.66 -6.14
CA GLY A 119 15.44 7.29 -6.65
C GLY A 119 14.01 6.82 -6.94
N ALA A 120 13.35 7.49 -7.89
CA ALA A 120 11.96 7.20 -8.25
C ALA A 120 11.80 5.93 -9.11
N GLY A 121 12.89 5.44 -9.70
CA GLY A 121 12.92 4.18 -10.42
C GLY A 121 14.33 3.81 -10.84
N GLU A 122 14.48 2.59 -11.33
CA GLU A 122 15.72 2.03 -11.83
C GLU A 122 15.45 0.95 -12.88
N VAL A 123 16.47 0.61 -13.68
CA VAL A 123 16.47 -0.59 -14.53
C VAL A 123 17.41 -1.60 -13.90
N ARG A 124 16.90 -2.77 -13.55
CA ARG A 124 17.69 -3.85 -12.94
C ARG A 124 17.11 -5.21 -13.26
N ASP A 125 17.97 -6.20 -13.31
CA ASP A 125 17.61 -7.62 -13.38
C ASP A 125 17.12 -8.07 -11.99
N VAL A 126 15.79 -8.19 -11.83
CA VAL A 126 15.16 -8.52 -10.55
C VAL A 126 15.26 -10.01 -10.24
N ASP A 127 15.24 -10.85 -11.27
CA ASP A 127 15.13 -12.30 -11.12
C ASP A 127 16.42 -13.08 -11.47
N GLY A 128 17.43 -12.38 -11.99
CA GLY A 128 18.75 -12.91 -12.28
C GLY A 128 18.83 -13.66 -13.62
N ASP A 129 17.85 -13.51 -14.51
CA ASP A 129 17.80 -14.21 -15.79
C ASP A 129 18.64 -13.53 -16.90
N GLY A 130 19.19 -12.35 -16.61
CA GLY A 130 19.99 -11.54 -17.52
C GLY A 130 19.19 -10.59 -18.41
N GLN A 131 17.87 -10.52 -18.26
CA GLN A 131 16.95 -9.60 -18.92
C GLN A 131 16.41 -8.61 -17.87
N PRO A 132 16.85 -7.35 -17.87
CA PRO A 132 16.40 -6.40 -16.85
C PRO A 132 14.90 -6.08 -16.88
N GLU A 133 14.37 -5.68 -15.73
CA GLU A 133 13.06 -5.06 -15.54
C GLU A 133 13.22 -3.56 -15.23
N VAL A 134 12.11 -2.84 -15.34
CA VAL A 134 11.98 -1.49 -14.77
C VAL A 134 11.33 -1.59 -13.41
N VAL A 135 12.01 -1.08 -12.38
CA VAL A 135 11.48 -1.02 -11.02
C VAL A 135 11.17 0.42 -10.68
N LEU A 136 9.90 0.73 -10.45
CA LEU A 136 9.44 2.03 -10.01
C LEU A 136 9.28 2.03 -8.49
N ASN A 137 9.83 3.05 -7.84
CA ASN A 137 9.76 3.20 -6.40
C ASN A 137 8.41 3.78 -5.99
N ALA A 138 7.56 2.91 -5.44
CA ALA A 138 6.24 3.27 -4.92
C ALA A 138 6.23 3.43 -3.39
N SER A 139 7.40 3.49 -2.75
CA SER A 139 7.51 3.53 -1.30
C SER A 139 7.01 4.87 -0.75
N ASP A 140 6.44 4.85 0.46
CA ASP A 140 6.06 6.05 1.19
C ASP A 140 7.13 6.41 2.24
N PRO A 141 7.94 7.47 2.00
CA PRO A 141 8.93 7.95 2.96
C PRO A 141 8.34 8.89 4.03
N TYR A 142 7.05 9.24 3.97
CA TYR A 142 6.37 10.16 4.88
C TYR A 142 5.43 9.44 5.86
N VAL A 143 5.82 8.25 6.34
CA VAL A 143 5.07 7.52 7.38
C VAL A 143 4.88 8.40 8.63
N PHE A 144 5.95 9.09 9.05
CA PHE A 144 5.91 10.19 10.02
C PHE A 144 6.43 11.47 9.37
N CYS A 145 7.71 11.45 9.01
CA CYS A 145 8.39 12.52 8.28
C CYS A 145 9.52 11.92 7.45
N TYR A 146 9.92 12.60 6.36
CA TYR A 146 10.98 12.09 5.48
C TYR A 146 12.31 11.82 6.19
N ALA A 147 12.62 12.60 7.23
CA ALA A 147 13.86 12.49 8.01
C ALA A 147 13.74 11.54 9.22
N CYS A 148 12.54 11.01 9.50
CA CYS A 148 12.26 10.20 10.68
C CYS A 148 12.76 8.75 10.51
N GLY A 149 13.17 8.35 9.30
CA GLY A 149 13.76 7.04 9.01
C GLY A 149 12.75 5.89 8.96
N VAL A 150 11.46 6.16 9.13
CA VAL A 150 10.38 5.18 8.99
C VAL A 150 9.80 5.27 7.58
N ARG A 151 9.85 4.16 6.85
CA ARG A 151 9.41 4.08 5.45
C ARG A 151 8.55 2.84 5.23
N LEU A 152 7.42 3.01 4.53
CA LEU A 152 6.68 1.88 3.97
C LEU A 152 7.28 1.56 2.60
N TYR A 153 8.13 0.54 2.55
CA TYR A 153 8.73 0.11 1.29
C TYR A 153 7.68 -0.50 0.36
N ASN A 154 7.68 -0.04 -0.89
CA ASN A 154 6.84 -0.57 -1.95
C ASN A 154 7.47 -0.29 -3.32
N ILE A 155 7.20 -1.15 -4.29
CA ILE A 155 7.69 -1.03 -5.65
C ILE A 155 6.62 -1.47 -6.65
N SER A 156 6.77 -1.02 -7.89
CA SER A 156 6.09 -1.60 -9.06
C SER A 156 7.14 -2.12 -10.02
N ILE A 157 6.96 -3.34 -10.52
CA ILE A 157 7.86 -3.95 -11.50
C ILE A 157 7.17 -3.92 -12.86
N LEU A 158 7.86 -3.44 -13.89
CA LEU A 158 7.45 -3.54 -15.28
C LEU A 158 8.45 -4.45 -16.02
N ARG A 159 7.94 -5.56 -16.55
CA ARG A 159 8.74 -6.51 -17.32
C ARG A 159 8.62 -6.23 -18.81
N TRP A 160 9.68 -6.50 -19.56
CA TRP A 160 9.69 -6.39 -21.01
C TRP A 160 9.21 -7.69 -21.66
N ASP A 161 8.19 -7.63 -22.53
CA ASP A 161 7.67 -8.82 -23.24
C ASP A 161 8.26 -8.99 -24.65
N GLY A 162 9.25 -8.17 -25.02
CA GLY A 162 9.79 -8.09 -26.39
C GLY A 162 9.15 -6.98 -27.24
N ALA A 163 8.04 -6.38 -26.80
CA ALA A 163 7.33 -5.35 -27.53
C ALA A 163 6.93 -4.13 -26.67
N GLN A 164 6.55 -4.36 -25.41
CA GLN A 164 6.10 -3.35 -24.46
C GLN A 164 6.47 -3.72 -23.01
N LEU A 165 6.40 -2.72 -22.15
CA LEU A 165 6.50 -2.89 -20.70
C LEU A 165 5.14 -3.31 -20.14
N LEU A 166 5.10 -4.42 -19.41
CA LEU A 166 3.92 -4.96 -18.75
C LEU A 166 4.06 -4.88 -17.23
N PRO A 167 3.05 -4.39 -16.50
CA PRO A 167 3.09 -4.44 -15.04
C PRO A 167 3.07 -5.88 -14.54
N VAL A 168 3.81 -6.11 -13.46
CA VAL A 168 3.77 -7.36 -12.70
C VAL A 168 2.82 -7.15 -11.51
N ASP A 169 1.70 -7.86 -11.54
CA ASP A 169 0.69 -7.83 -10.49
C ASP A 169 0.49 -9.21 -9.85
N LEU A 170 0.26 -9.24 -8.53
CA LEU A 170 -0.05 -10.48 -7.83
C LEU A 170 -1.36 -11.08 -8.34
N THR A 171 -1.28 -12.28 -8.91
CA THR A 171 -2.38 -12.90 -9.63
C THR A 171 -2.75 -14.26 -9.05
N ARG A 172 -4.04 -14.48 -8.74
CA ARG A 172 -4.53 -15.81 -8.35
C ARG A 172 -4.62 -16.74 -9.55
N LEU A 173 -4.27 -18.00 -9.36
CA LEU A 173 -4.47 -19.08 -10.32
C LEU A 173 -5.95 -19.47 -10.42
N PRO A 174 -6.41 -19.83 -11.63
CA PRO A 174 -7.81 -20.17 -11.89
C PRO A 174 -8.23 -21.49 -11.22
N ALA A 175 -9.55 -21.68 -11.12
CA ALA A 175 -10.13 -22.82 -10.40
C ALA A 175 -9.85 -24.19 -11.04
N ASP A 176 -9.44 -24.25 -12.29
CA ASP A 176 -9.07 -25.47 -13.01
C ASP A 176 -7.58 -25.85 -12.87
N THR A 177 -6.78 -25.02 -12.19
CA THR A 177 -5.38 -25.36 -11.85
C THR A 177 -5.32 -26.46 -10.78
N VAL A 178 -4.25 -27.27 -10.83
CA VAL A 178 -3.96 -28.33 -9.83
C VAL A 178 -4.14 -27.78 -8.41
N ALA A 179 -4.90 -28.51 -7.59
CA ALA A 179 -5.40 -28.00 -6.31
C ALA A 179 -4.29 -27.51 -5.37
N ASP A 180 -3.23 -28.30 -5.19
CA ASP A 180 -2.14 -27.98 -4.26
C ASP A 180 -1.34 -26.76 -4.73
N LEU A 181 -1.00 -26.70 -6.03
CA LEU A 181 -0.37 -25.52 -6.65
C LEU A 181 -1.25 -24.27 -6.49
N ARG A 182 -2.54 -24.39 -6.77
CA ARG A 182 -3.50 -23.29 -6.66
C ARG A 182 -3.62 -22.80 -5.23
N GLU A 183 -3.70 -23.71 -4.26
CA GLU A 183 -3.78 -23.38 -2.85
C GLU A 183 -2.52 -22.62 -2.39
N ALA A 184 -1.33 -23.17 -2.66
CA ALA A 184 -0.06 -22.55 -2.30
C ALA A 184 0.08 -21.13 -2.91
N ASN A 185 -0.11 -20.99 -4.23
CA ASN A 185 -0.02 -19.69 -4.89
C ASN A 185 -1.08 -18.70 -4.39
N ASN A 186 -2.35 -19.09 -4.34
CA ASN A 186 -3.43 -18.15 -4.03
C ASN A 186 -3.38 -17.72 -2.57
N ARG A 187 -2.97 -18.61 -1.67
CA ARG A 187 -2.74 -18.28 -0.27
C ARG A 187 -1.53 -17.36 -0.11
N ALA A 188 -0.43 -17.60 -0.84
CA ALA A 188 0.70 -16.68 -0.83
C ALA A 188 0.31 -15.26 -1.29
N VAL A 189 -0.46 -15.16 -2.39
CA VAL A 189 -0.98 -13.88 -2.90
C VAL A 189 -1.88 -13.18 -1.88
N GLU A 190 -2.76 -13.93 -1.20
CA GLU A 190 -3.62 -13.37 -0.15
C GLU A 190 -2.80 -12.84 1.03
N LEU A 191 -1.82 -13.61 1.51
CA LEU A 191 -0.96 -13.22 2.63
C LEU A 191 -0.09 -12.02 2.28
N ALA A 192 0.51 -11.99 1.09
CA ALA A 192 1.28 -10.84 0.62
C ALA A 192 0.41 -9.59 0.48
N GLY A 193 -0.84 -9.74 0.00
CA GLY A 193 -1.83 -8.65 -0.03
C GLY A 193 -2.20 -8.11 1.35
N ALA A 194 -2.13 -8.95 2.39
CA ALA A 194 -2.25 -8.55 3.79
C ALA A 194 -0.91 -8.11 4.42
N SER A 195 0.15 -7.96 3.63
CA SER A 195 1.52 -7.67 4.08
C SER A 195 2.14 -8.71 5.02
N LEU A 196 1.67 -9.96 5.02
CA LEU A 196 2.22 -11.09 5.78
C LEU A 196 3.35 -11.80 4.99
N PHE A 197 4.41 -11.06 4.67
CA PHE A 197 5.47 -11.56 3.78
C PHE A 197 6.18 -12.82 4.29
N PRO A 198 6.58 -12.95 5.57
CA PRO A 198 7.21 -14.18 6.07
C PRO A 198 6.40 -15.44 5.76
N ALA A 199 5.08 -15.38 5.94
CA ALA A 199 4.19 -16.51 5.67
C ALA A 199 3.93 -16.71 4.16
N ALA A 200 3.87 -15.63 3.38
CA ALA A 200 3.70 -15.69 1.94
C ALA A 200 4.91 -16.33 1.22
N LEU A 201 6.13 -16.02 1.67
CA LEU A 201 7.38 -16.51 1.06
C LEU A 201 7.44 -18.03 1.00
N SER A 202 7.19 -18.72 2.12
CA SER A 202 7.25 -20.19 2.14
C SER A 202 6.27 -20.85 1.17
N LEU A 203 5.08 -20.26 0.99
CA LEU A 203 4.05 -20.81 0.10
C LEU A 203 4.33 -20.51 -1.36
N ILE A 204 4.89 -19.34 -1.68
CA ILE A 204 5.21 -19.02 -3.07
C ILE A 204 6.44 -19.80 -3.56
N ASP A 205 7.39 -20.10 -2.68
CA ASP A 205 8.51 -21.01 -2.96
C ASP A 205 8.00 -22.42 -3.29
N GLU A 206 7.02 -22.92 -2.51
CA GLU A 206 6.37 -24.20 -2.77
C GLU A 206 5.63 -24.20 -4.11
N ALA A 207 4.84 -23.14 -4.38
CA ALA A 207 4.12 -22.99 -5.64
C ALA A 207 5.07 -23.00 -6.85
N LEU A 208 6.19 -22.28 -6.78
CA LEU A 208 7.20 -22.27 -7.83
C LEU A 208 7.82 -23.67 -8.02
N GLY A 209 8.03 -24.42 -6.94
CA GLY A 209 8.48 -25.81 -7.00
C GLY A 209 7.52 -26.74 -7.76
N TYR A 210 6.21 -26.52 -7.66
CA TYR A 210 5.20 -27.30 -8.41
C TYR A 210 5.18 -26.96 -9.90
N ALA A 211 5.30 -25.68 -10.26
CA ALA A 211 5.15 -25.20 -11.62
C ALA A 211 6.18 -24.12 -11.97
N PRO A 212 7.47 -24.49 -12.10
CA PRO A 212 8.55 -23.53 -12.33
C PRO A 212 8.47 -22.81 -13.68
N SER A 213 7.67 -23.33 -14.62
CA SER A 213 7.44 -22.72 -15.93
C SER A 213 6.08 -22.03 -16.07
N ASP A 214 5.24 -21.98 -15.02
CA ASP A 214 4.02 -21.15 -15.07
C ASP A 214 4.42 -19.70 -14.79
N GLU A 215 4.29 -18.86 -15.80
CA GLU A 215 4.68 -17.45 -15.76
C GLU A 215 3.97 -16.65 -14.65
N ARG A 216 2.72 -17.00 -14.28
CA ARG A 216 2.00 -16.30 -13.20
C ARG A 216 2.60 -16.66 -11.84
N VAL A 217 2.93 -17.93 -11.63
CA VAL A 217 3.58 -18.39 -10.40
C VAL A 217 4.95 -17.76 -10.27
N TYR A 218 5.70 -17.74 -11.38
CA TYR A 218 7.01 -17.11 -11.46
C TYR A 218 6.95 -15.63 -11.07
N TRP A 219 6.08 -14.84 -11.69
CA TRP A 219 6.04 -13.40 -11.41
C TRP A 219 5.44 -13.07 -10.04
N ASN A 220 4.51 -13.89 -9.52
CA ASN A 220 4.10 -13.79 -8.12
C ASN A 220 5.28 -14.04 -7.17
N HIS A 221 6.10 -15.05 -7.45
CA HIS A 221 7.32 -15.33 -6.69
C HIS A 221 8.26 -14.12 -6.69
N GLN A 222 8.64 -13.61 -7.86
CA GLN A 222 9.57 -12.48 -7.94
C GLN A 222 9.06 -11.23 -7.22
N LEU A 223 7.78 -10.87 -7.40
CA LEU A 223 7.23 -9.69 -6.75
C LEU A 223 7.11 -9.84 -5.23
N ILE A 224 6.67 -11.01 -4.72
CA ILE A 224 6.58 -11.26 -3.28
C ILE A 224 7.96 -11.19 -2.63
N HIS A 225 8.99 -11.82 -3.23
CA HIS A 225 10.37 -11.76 -2.75
C HIS A 225 10.91 -10.34 -2.74
N ALA A 226 10.78 -9.61 -3.85
CA ALA A 226 11.29 -8.24 -3.94
C ALA A 226 10.65 -7.28 -2.91
N LEU A 227 9.34 -7.40 -2.69
CA LEU A 227 8.63 -6.63 -1.66
C LEU A 227 9.05 -7.04 -0.24
N ALA A 228 9.15 -8.34 0.02
CA ALA A 228 9.54 -8.88 1.31
C ALA A 228 10.96 -8.44 1.70
N ASP A 229 11.92 -8.59 0.79
CA ASP A 229 13.33 -8.24 1.03
C ASP A 229 13.49 -6.75 1.28
N GLY A 230 12.86 -5.91 0.46
CA GLY A 230 12.90 -4.46 0.67
C GLY A 230 12.31 -4.06 2.02
N ARG A 231 11.13 -4.58 2.39
CA ARG A 231 10.51 -4.29 3.69
C ARG A 231 11.35 -4.79 4.86
N LYS A 232 11.92 -5.99 4.76
CA LYS A 232 12.82 -6.55 5.78
C LYS A 232 14.09 -5.73 5.95
N ASN A 233 14.70 -5.27 4.86
CA ASN A 233 15.89 -4.42 4.90
C ASN A 233 15.61 -3.10 5.63
N PHE A 234 14.46 -2.47 5.38
CA PHE A 234 14.05 -1.29 6.14
C PHE A 234 13.77 -1.62 7.61
N ALA A 235 13.16 -2.77 7.93
CA ALA A 235 12.94 -3.17 9.32
C ALA A 235 14.26 -3.36 10.10
N ASN A 236 15.27 -3.96 9.48
CA ASN A 236 16.58 -4.16 10.10
C ASN A 236 17.36 -2.86 10.33
N GLY A 237 17.14 -1.83 9.50
CA GLY A 237 17.92 -0.59 9.50
C GLY A 237 17.21 0.64 10.08
N SER A 238 15.93 0.50 10.45
CA SER A 238 15.10 1.63 10.88
C SER A 238 15.45 2.10 12.30
N PRO A 239 15.49 3.43 12.56
CA PRO A 239 15.60 3.97 13.92
C PRO A 239 14.32 3.75 14.76
N PHE A 240 13.22 3.32 14.14
CA PHE A 240 11.97 2.97 14.79
C PHE A 240 11.40 1.67 14.19
N PRO A 241 11.95 0.51 14.59
CA PRO A 241 11.69 -0.77 13.92
C PRO A 241 10.26 -1.30 14.06
N LEU A 242 9.51 -0.87 15.10
CA LEU A 242 8.15 -1.37 15.37
C LEU A 242 7.22 -1.30 14.15
N LEU A 243 7.11 -0.15 13.49
CA LEU A 243 6.25 -0.02 12.30
C LEU A 243 6.83 -0.76 11.10
N ASN A 244 8.15 -0.77 10.93
CA ASN A 244 8.76 -1.47 9.81
C ASN A 244 8.58 -2.99 9.91
N TRP A 245 8.61 -3.56 11.11
CA TRP A 245 8.24 -4.97 11.33
C TRP A 245 6.77 -5.25 10.99
N ILE A 246 5.86 -4.34 11.36
CA ILE A 246 4.44 -4.43 10.98
C ILE A 246 4.27 -4.36 9.46
N PHE A 247 4.97 -3.45 8.78
CA PHE A 247 4.93 -3.37 7.32
C PHE A 247 5.47 -4.62 6.65
N TYR A 248 6.54 -5.21 7.20
CA TYR A 248 7.05 -6.50 6.74
C TYR A 248 6.13 -7.68 7.08
N GLY A 249 5.22 -7.53 8.05
CA GLY A 249 4.29 -8.56 8.48
C GLY A 249 4.83 -9.50 9.55
N ASP A 250 5.96 -9.15 10.18
CA ASP A 250 6.50 -9.88 11.32
C ASP A 250 5.98 -9.25 12.62
N TRP A 251 4.75 -9.65 12.98
CA TRP A 251 4.07 -9.11 14.16
C TRP A 251 4.68 -9.59 15.48
N GLU A 252 5.42 -10.70 15.48
CA GLU A 252 6.19 -11.15 16.64
C GLU A 252 7.42 -10.27 16.87
N ALA A 253 8.16 -9.94 15.81
CA ALA A 253 9.26 -8.97 15.89
C ALA A 253 8.74 -7.59 16.32
N ALA A 254 7.63 -7.13 15.76
CA ALA A 254 7.01 -5.86 16.17
C ALA A 254 6.60 -5.85 17.65
N LEU A 255 6.05 -6.97 18.16
CA LEU A 255 5.71 -7.11 19.58
C LEU A 255 6.97 -7.09 20.45
N THR A 256 8.06 -7.71 20.01
CA THR A 256 9.34 -7.75 20.73
C THR A 256 9.84 -6.33 21.02
N GLU A 257 9.65 -5.38 20.10
CA GLU A 257 9.99 -3.96 20.31
C GLU A 257 9.20 -3.33 21.48
N LEU A 258 7.93 -3.70 21.68
CA LEU A 258 7.14 -3.25 22.83
C LEU A 258 7.48 -4.00 24.12
N GLN A 259 7.88 -5.26 24.03
CA GLN A 259 8.25 -6.08 25.19
C GLN A 259 9.52 -5.59 25.90
N ALA A 260 10.27 -4.66 25.30
CA ALA A 260 11.33 -3.92 25.97
C ALA A 260 10.80 -3.05 27.14
N TYR A 261 9.49 -2.78 27.19
CA TYR A 261 8.83 -1.96 28.20
C TYR A 261 7.84 -2.79 29.01
N THR A 262 7.52 -2.31 30.21
CA THR A 262 6.48 -2.93 31.04
C THR A 262 5.07 -2.57 30.53
N PRO A 263 4.05 -3.39 30.82
CA PRO A 263 2.66 -3.05 30.52
C PRO A 263 2.21 -1.69 31.04
N ALA A 264 2.68 -1.29 32.23
CA ALA A 264 2.37 0.02 32.80
C ALA A 264 2.93 1.18 31.97
N GLN A 265 4.08 0.99 31.32
CA GLN A 265 4.71 1.98 30.45
C GLN A 265 4.03 2.05 29.07
N ILE A 266 3.69 0.90 28.45
CA ILE A 266 3.04 0.89 27.13
C ILE A 266 1.57 1.32 27.19
N PHE A 267 0.90 1.09 28.33
CA PHE A 267 -0.46 1.56 28.61
C PHE A 267 -0.46 2.80 29.51
N ASP A 268 0.47 3.71 29.29
CA ASP A 268 0.50 5.05 29.88
C ASP A 268 -0.24 6.06 28.97
N PRO A 269 -1.30 6.76 29.43
CA PRO A 269 -2.02 7.74 28.63
C PRO A 269 -1.21 8.99 28.35
N GLN A 270 -0.11 9.23 29.08
CA GLN A 270 0.86 10.26 28.73
C GLN A 270 1.78 9.80 27.58
N ARG A 271 1.76 8.51 27.23
CA ARG A 271 2.50 7.90 26.12
C ARG A 271 3.99 8.19 26.20
N THR A 272 4.54 8.19 27.41
CA THR A 272 5.92 8.64 27.68
C THR A 272 6.96 7.95 26.79
N ILE A 273 6.78 6.64 26.53
CA ILE A 273 7.70 5.87 25.69
C ILE A 273 7.75 6.33 24.21
N LEU A 274 6.70 6.98 23.72
CA LEU A 274 6.64 7.48 22.35
C LEU A 274 7.31 8.85 22.21
N GLN A 275 7.31 9.66 23.28
CA GLN A 275 7.86 11.02 23.30
C GLN A 275 9.38 11.07 23.11
N GLU A 276 10.08 9.97 23.40
CA GLU A 276 11.53 9.83 23.23
C GLU A 276 11.91 9.11 21.92
N SER A 277 10.93 8.85 21.05
CA SER A 277 11.11 8.07 19.82
C SER A 277 10.87 8.90 18.56
N ALA A 278 11.09 8.30 17.38
CA ALA A 278 10.73 8.91 16.10
C ALA A 278 9.21 9.16 15.95
N ALA A 279 8.37 8.51 16.77
CA ALA A 279 6.93 8.70 16.79
C ALA A 279 6.46 9.87 17.67
N ALA A 280 7.37 10.62 18.31
CA ALA A 280 7.03 11.77 19.13
C ALA A 280 6.28 12.85 18.31
N GLY A 281 5.07 13.19 18.71
CA GLY A 281 4.18 14.09 17.96
C GLY A 281 3.45 13.43 16.78
N TRP A 282 3.65 12.13 16.57
CA TRP A 282 3.03 11.30 15.53
C TRP A 282 2.28 10.10 16.12
N GLU A 283 1.90 10.15 17.39
CA GLU A 283 1.34 8.99 18.11
C GLU A 283 0.01 8.52 17.50
N GLU A 284 -0.83 9.44 17.05
CA GLU A 284 -2.08 9.09 16.35
C GLU A 284 -1.80 8.46 14.98
N THR A 285 -0.82 8.98 14.24
CA THR A 285 -0.41 8.44 12.94
C THR A 285 0.20 7.03 13.09
N LEU A 286 1.00 6.81 14.13
CA LEU A 286 1.50 5.49 14.51
C LEU A 286 0.33 4.52 14.74
N ALA A 287 -0.65 4.91 15.55
CA ALA A 287 -1.82 4.08 15.81
C ALA A 287 -2.59 3.78 14.52
N ASP A 288 -2.82 4.77 13.66
CA ASP A 288 -3.53 4.60 12.40
C ASP A 288 -2.83 3.62 11.45
N TRP A 289 -1.49 3.66 11.36
CA TRP A 289 -0.74 2.69 10.58
C TRP A 289 -0.88 1.26 11.13
N ILE A 290 -0.79 1.08 12.45
CA ILE A 290 -0.96 -0.25 13.05
C ILE A 290 -2.36 -0.79 12.76
N LEU A 291 -3.41 0.03 12.94
CA LEU A 291 -4.79 -0.37 12.68
C LEU A 291 -5.06 -0.66 11.21
N THR A 292 -4.47 0.12 10.30
CA THR A 292 -4.58 -0.08 8.86
C THR A 292 -4.02 -1.43 8.43
N PHE A 293 -2.91 -1.86 9.03
CA PHE A 293 -2.26 -3.13 8.71
C PHE A 293 -2.84 -4.32 9.51
N SER A 294 -3.33 -4.11 10.74
CA SER A 294 -3.87 -5.21 11.55
C SER A 294 -5.18 -5.77 10.98
N GLY A 295 -6.02 -4.93 10.37
CA GLY A 295 -7.30 -5.36 9.80
C GLY A 295 -7.17 -6.47 8.75
N PRO A 296 -6.47 -6.24 7.62
CA PRO A 296 -6.24 -7.25 6.60
C PRO A 296 -5.50 -8.49 7.12
N VAL A 297 -4.54 -8.28 8.03
CA VAL A 297 -3.79 -9.37 8.68
C VAL A 297 -4.73 -10.29 9.46
N LEU A 298 -5.58 -9.74 10.31
CA LEU A 298 -6.51 -10.53 11.12
C LEU A 298 -7.66 -11.13 10.31
N ALA A 299 -7.97 -10.56 9.14
CA ALA A 299 -8.87 -11.20 8.17
C ALA A 299 -8.21 -12.43 7.53
N ALA A 300 -6.92 -12.37 7.23
CA ALA A 300 -6.16 -13.47 6.63
C ALA A 300 -5.72 -14.53 7.65
N GLN A 301 -5.35 -14.14 8.87
CA GLN A 301 -4.85 -14.97 9.97
C GLN A 301 -5.47 -14.53 11.31
N PRO A 302 -6.75 -14.87 11.58
CA PRO A 302 -7.45 -14.47 12.81
C PRO A 302 -6.83 -15.04 14.10
N GLU A 303 -5.97 -16.05 13.98
CA GLU A 303 -5.24 -16.68 15.08
C GLU A 303 -3.91 -15.98 15.45
N LEU A 304 -3.50 -14.93 14.72
CA LEU A 304 -2.24 -14.24 14.96
C LEU A 304 -2.32 -13.34 16.21
N ALA A 305 -1.99 -13.92 17.38
CA ALA A 305 -2.09 -13.25 18.68
C ALA A 305 -1.36 -11.89 18.77
N PRO A 306 -0.12 -11.74 18.26
CA PRO A 306 0.59 -10.45 18.31
C PRO A 306 -0.13 -9.32 17.56
N ALA A 307 -0.81 -9.63 16.45
CA ALA A 307 -1.58 -8.64 15.70
C ALA A 307 -2.80 -8.15 16.48
N TRP A 308 -3.51 -9.04 17.18
CA TRP A 308 -4.58 -8.65 18.11
C TRP A 308 -4.06 -7.75 19.22
N PHE A 309 -2.92 -8.10 19.82
CA PHE A 309 -2.33 -7.31 20.89
C PHE A 309 -1.96 -5.90 20.43
N LEU A 310 -1.23 -5.81 19.31
CA LEU A 310 -0.78 -4.53 18.75
C LEU A 310 -1.96 -3.67 18.26
N GLN A 311 -3.03 -4.28 17.74
CA GLN A 311 -4.28 -3.58 17.45
C GLN A 311 -4.90 -2.97 18.71
N GLY A 312 -4.98 -3.73 19.80
CA GLY A 312 -5.49 -3.23 21.08
C GLY A 312 -4.63 -2.09 21.64
N TRP A 313 -3.30 -2.21 21.55
CA TRP A 313 -2.38 -1.15 21.93
C TRP A 313 -2.55 0.11 21.07
N ALA A 314 -2.68 -0.02 19.74
CA ALA A 314 -2.93 1.11 18.87
C ALA A 314 -4.26 1.82 19.19
N LYS A 315 -5.33 1.08 19.50
CA LYS A 315 -6.60 1.66 19.99
C LYS A 315 -6.39 2.43 21.29
N PHE A 316 -5.59 1.90 22.22
CA PHE A 316 -5.24 2.61 23.45
C PHE A 316 -4.47 3.90 23.15
N VAL A 317 -3.48 3.83 22.26
CA VAL A 317 -2.74 5.02 21.82
C VAL A 317 -3.72 6.04 21.26
N LYS A 318 -4.67 5.68 20.41
CA LYS A 318 -5.63 6.64 19.84
C LYS A 318 -6.63 7.19 20.87
N ASN A 319 -7.26 6.30 21.63
CA ASN A 319 -8.27 6.64 22.63
C ASN A 319 -8.15 5.69 23.84
N PRO A 320 -7.48 6.12 24.93
CA PRO A 320 -7.29 5.29 26.12
C PRO A 320 -8.59 4.79 26.80
N GLY A 321 -9.73 5.38 26.48
CA GLY A 321 -11.04 4.98 27.00
C GLY A 321 -11.82 4.01 26.10
N ASP A 322 -11.24 3.56 24.99
CA ASP A 322 -11.93 2.66 24.05
C ASP A 322 -12.13 1.26 24.68
N PRO A 323 -13.37 0.79 24.86
CA PRO A 323 -13.63 -0.53 25.42
C PRO A 323 -13.09 -1.68 24.57
N ALA A 324 -12.86 -1.47 23.27
CA ALA A 324 -12.33 -2.49 22.36
C ALA A 324 -10.85 -2.80 22.60
N ILE A 325 -10.13 -1.98 23.38
CA ILE A 325 -8.75 -2.25 23.79
C ILE A 325 -8.69 -3.59 24.54
N ILE A 326 -9.59 -3.77 25.51
CA ILE A 326 -9.60 -4.97 26.36
C ILE A 326 -9.96 -6.19 25.53
N SER A 327 -10.98 -6.11 24.67
CA SER A 327 -11.40 -7.25 23.86
C SER A 327 -10.28 -7.78 22.96
N ASP A 328 -9.48 -6.87 22.40
CA ASP A 328 -8.36 -7.23 21.52
C ASP A 328 -7.21 -7.87 22.29
N VAL A 329 -6.80 -7.27 23.41
CA VAL A 329 -5.73 -7.82 24.27
C VAL A 329 -6.16 -9.16 24.89
N GLU A 330 -7.44 -9.32 25.22
CA GLU A 330 -7.99 -10.60 25.66
C GLU A 330 -7.95 -11.67 24.58
N GLN A 331 -8.28 -11.29 23.34
CA GLN A 331 -8.20 -12.23 22.22
C GLN A 331 -6.75 -12.69 22.02
N ALA A 332 -5.77 -11.78 22.10
CA ALA A 332 -4.36 -12.14 22.07
C ALA A 332 -3.98 -13.11 23.20
N ALA A 333 -4.40 -12.83 24.44
CA ALA A 333 -4.16 -13.70 25.60
C ALA A 333 -4.82 -15.08 25.47
N ARG A 334 -6.01 -15.16 24.85
CA ARG A 334 -6.69 -16.44 24.58
C ARG A 334 -5.94 -17.26 23.54
N LEU A 335 -5.43 -16.62 22.48
CA LEU A 335 -4.71 -17.28 21.40
C LEU A 335 -3.31 -17.75 21.82
N ALA A 336 -2.64 -17.00 22.71
CA ALA A 336 -1.32 -17.34 23.25
C ALA A 336 -1.33 -17.34 24.80
N PRO A 337 -1.92 -18.36 25.45
CA PRO A 337 -2.11 -18.38 26.90
C PRO A 337 -0.81 -18.47 27.71
N THR A 338 0.30 -18.86 27.07
CA THR A 338 1.62 -18.90 27.68
C THR A 338 2.36 -17.56 27.60
N GLU A 339 1.89 -16.62 26.78
CA GLU A 339 2.49 -15.28 26.67
C GLU A 339 2.08 -14.43 27.88
N THR A 340 3.00 -14.31 28.83
CA THR A 340 2.74 -13.61 30.10
C THR A 340 2.50 -12.12 29.91
N PHE A 341 3.09 -11.50 28.88
CA PHE A 341 2.98 -10.08 28.60
C PHE A 341 1.54 -9.64 28.30
N TYR A 342 0.76 -10.47 27.61
CA TYR A 342 -0.64 -10.18 27.31
C TYR A 342 -1.50 -10.18 28.57
N ARG A 343 -1.32 -11.17 29.44
CA ARG A 343 -2.05 -11.28 30.70
C ARG A 343 -1.73 -10.11 31.66
N THR A 344 -0.46 -9.78 31.83
CA THR A 344 -0.06 -8.66 32.69
C THR A 344 -0.53 -7.31 32.12
N SER A 345 -0.66 -7.21 30.79
CA SER A 345 -1.31 -6.06 30.14
C SER A 345 -2.81 -5.95 30.45
N LEU A 346 -3.54 -7.07 30.48
CA LEU A 346 -4.95 -7.05 30.90
C LEU A 346 -5.12 -6.63 32.35
N GLU A 347 -4.27 -7.14 33.25
CA GLU A 347 -4.27 -6.74 34.66
C GLU A 347 -4.02 -5.23 34.80
N GLN A 348 -3.05 -4.70 34.05
CA GLN A 348 -2.77 -3.27 33.98
C GLN A 348 -3.98 -2.47 33.49
N LEU A 349 -4.57 -2.85 32.36
CA LEU A 349 -5.75 -2.18 31.79
C LEU A 349 -6.94 -2.19 32.77
N GLY A 350 -7.18 -3.32 33.44
CA GLY A 350 -8.23 -3.45 34.46
C GLY A 350 -7.99 -2.55 35.68
N SER A 351 -6.73 -2.44 36.14
CA SER A 351 -6.38 -1.56 37.27
C SER A 351 -6.62 -0.08 37.00
N ARG A 352 -6.60 0.33 35.72
CA ARG A 352 -6.84 1.72 35.28
C ARG A 352 -8.32 2.09 35.25
N GLY A 353 -9.22 1.16 35.53
CA GLY A 353 -10.66 1.40 35.45
C GLY A 353 -11.15 1.60 34.02
N ILE A 354 -10.38 1.16 33.02
CA ILE A 354 -10.92 0.88 31.69
C ILE A 354 -11.83 -0.33 31.92
N ALA A 355 -13.11 -0.04 32.18
CA ALA A 355 -14.06 -1.09 32.50
C ALA A 355 -14.21 -1.96 31.26
N GLN A 356 -14.21 -3.28 31.46
CA GLN A 356 -14.70 -4.16 30.41
C GLN A 356 -16.06 -3.66 29.95
N PRO A 357 -16.37 -3.67 28.65
CA PRO A 357 -17.75 -3.82 28.28
C PRO A 357 -18.17 -5.14 28.93
N VAL A 358 -18.89 -5.07 30.06
CA VAL A 358 -19.66 -6.22 30.51
C VAL A 358 -20.43 -6.63 29.27
N PRO A 359 -20.31 -7.89 28.81
CA PRO A 359 -21.16 -8.38 27.75
C PRO A 359 -22.56 -8.39 28.38
N THR A 360 -23.18 -7.21 28.35
CA THR A 360 -24.61 -7.11 28.35
C THR A 360 -24.89 -7.79 27.03
N ALA A 361 -25.31 -9.03 27.12
CA ALA A 361 -26.16 -9.62 26.12
C ALA A 361 -27.34 -8.66 26.00
N THR A 362 -27.14 -7.57 25.28
CA THR A 362 -28.19 -6.79 24.69
C THR A 362 -28.62 -7.72 23.58
N ALA A 363 -29.41 -8.73 23.96
CA ALA A 363 -30.39 -9.28 23.06
C ALA A 363 -30.97 -8.04 22.39
N ILE A 364 -30.72 -7.88 21.09
CA ILE A 364 -31.54 -7.00 20.27
C ILE A 364 -32.95 -7.40 20.68
N PRO A 365 -33.75 -6.51 21.31
CA PRO A 365 -35.06 -6.89 21.76
C PRO A 365 -35.74 -7.50 20.54
N ALA A 366 -36.14 -8.78 20.67
CA ALA A 366 -36.95 -9.43 19.65
C ALA A 366 -38.01 -8.41 19.26
N PRO A 367 -38.19 -8.10 17.96
CA PRO A 367 -38.95 -6.95 17.53
C PRO A 367 -40.29 -6.95 18.26
N SER A 368 -40.45 -6.03 19.23
CA SER A 368 -41.76 -5.78 19.79
C SER A 368 -42.60 -5.36 18.60
N SER A 369 -43.76 -5.98 18.46
CA SER A 369 -44.65 -6.07 17.29
C SER A 369 -45.23 -4.75 16.76
N ALA A 370 -44.44 -3.68 16.69
CA ALA A 370 -44.72 -2.47 15.92
C ALA A 370 -43.43 -1.66 15.75
N VAL A 371 -42.58 -2.00 14.77
CA VAL A 371 -41.69 -0.98 14.19
C VAL A 371 -42.62 0.01 13.48
N PRO A 372 -42.67 1.30 13.89
CA PRO A 372 -43.54 2.25 13.22
C PRO A 372 -43.10 2.36 11.77
N SER A 373 -44.04 2.11 10.84
CA SER A 373 -43.77 2.22 9.41
C SER A 373 -43.20 3.60 9.10
N PRO A 374 -42.10 3.69 8.35
CA PRO A 374 -41.52 4.98 8.00
C PRO A 374 -42.53 5.81 7.20
N VAL A 375 -42.61 7.10 7.51
CA VAL A 375 -43.53 8.04 6.82
C VAL A 375 -43.12 8.24 5.37
N THR A 376 -41.84 8.05 5.06
CA THR A 376 -41.26 8.14 3.71
C THR A 376 -40.31 6.97 3.47
N VAL A 377 -40.47 6.32 2.32
CA VAL A 377 -39.54 5.30 1.82
C VAL A 377 -38.82 5.84 0.59
N GLU A 378 -37.49 5.85 0.62
CA GLU A 378 -36.64 6.29 -0.49
C GLU A 378 -35.93 5.10 -1.15
N THR A 379 -35.83 5.10 -2.47
CA THR A 379 -35.05 4.06 -3.19
C THR A 379 -33.59 4.48 -3.27
N VAL A 380 -32.70 3.68 -2.69
CA VAL A 380 -31.25 3.89 -2.78
C VAL A 380 -30.74 3.24 -4.05
N ARG A 381 -30.07 4.01 -4.92
CA ARG A 381 -29.44 3.51 -6.14
C ARG A 381 -27.93 3.59 -5.99
N PHE A 382 -27.29 2.42 -6.00
CA PHE A 382 -25.83 2.33 -5.99
C PHE A 382 -25.29 2.77 -7.36
N PRO A 383 -24.19 3.53 -7.42
CA PRO A 383 -23.42 3.72 -8.65
C PRO A 383 -23.02 2.37 -9.26
N VAL A 384 -22.92 2.31 -10.58
CA VAL A 384 -22.51 1.08 -11.29
C VAL A 384 -21.13 0.65 -10.78
N GLY A 385 -21.04 -0.56 -10.21
CA GLY A 385 -19.81 -1.13 -9.66
C GLY A 385 -19.52 -0.76 -8.19
N ALA A 386 -20.32 0.08 -7.55
CA ALA A 386 -20.12 0.43 -6.14
C ALA A 386 -20.61 -0.68 -5.20
N THR A 387 -19.75 -1.06 -4.24
CA THR A 387 -20.06 -1.98 -3.14
C THR A 387 -20.40 -1.26 -1.82
N VAL A 388 -20.19 0.07 -1.78
CA VAL A 388 -20.43 0.94 -0.62
C VAL A 388 -21.25 2.15 -1.07
N TYR A 389 -22.19 2.60 -0.23
CA TYR A 389 -22.96 3.82 -0.44
C TYR A 389 -23.20 4.53 0.90
N GLU A 390 -22.79 5.78 0.99
CA GLU A 390 -22.96 6.60 2.19
C GLU A 390 -24.24 7.43 2.10
N LEU A 391 -25.10 7.33 3.12
CA LEU A 391 -26.35 8.06 3.21
C LEU A 391 -26.28 9.07 4.36
N PRO A 392 -26.24 10.39 4.08
CA PRO A 392 -26.38 11.38 5.13
C PRO A 392 -27.83 11.40 5.62
N VAL A 393 -28.08 10.92 6.84
CA VAL A 393 -29.43 10.86 7.42
C VAL A 393 -29.51 11.68 8.70
N ASN A 394 -30.46 12.62 8.75
CA ASN A 394 -30.84 13.29 9.98
C ASN A 394 -32.06 12.57 10.60
N LEU A 395 -31.84 11.85 11.69
CA LEU A 395 -32.86 11.04 12.40
C LEU A 395 -33.58 11.81 13.53
N SER A 396 -33.39 13.13 13.65
CA SER A 396 -33.99 13.96 14.71
C SER A 396 -35.53 13.95 14.78
N ALA A 397 -36.21 13.33 13.79
CA ALA A 397 -37.68 13.32 13.68
C ALA A 397 -38.33 11.93 13.38
N GLY A 398 -37.69 10.80 13.72
CA GLY A 398 -38.35 9.47 13.68
C GLY A 398 -37.71 8.45 12.72
N THR A 399 -38.52 7.53 12.18
CA THR A 399 -38.06 6.42 11.32
C THR A 399 -37.96 6.81 9.85
N ARG A 400 -36.83 6.51 9.19
CA ARG A 400 -36.65 6.58 7.73
C ARG A 400 -36.66 5.19 7.12
N GLY A 401 -37.31 5.04 5.96
CA GLY A 401 -37.34 3.80 5.20
C GLY A 401 -36.51 3.90 3.94
N TYR A 402 -35.80 2.83 3.60
CA TYR A 402 -35.04 2.72 2.36
C TYR A 402 -35.40 1.43 1.63
N THR A 403 -35.56 1.50 0.32
CA THR A 403 -35.64 0.34 -0.56
C THR A 403 -34.27 0.13 -1.17
N LEU A 404 -33.70 -1.06 -0.93
CA LEU A 404 -32.39 -1.45 -1.43
C LEU A 404 -32.56 -2.51 -2.53
N GLY A 405 -31.86 -2.35 -3.66
CA GLY A 405 -31.86 -3.32 -4.76
C GLY A 405 -30.88 -4.47 -4.52
N ILE A 406 -31.16 -5.32 -3.52
CA ILE A 406 -30.26 -6.40 -3.08
C ILE A 406 -30.77 -7.75 -3.62
N GLY A 407 -29.88 -8.56 -4.17
CA GLY A 407 -30.14 -9.92 -4.67
C GLY A 407 -29.93 -11.01 -3.62
N ALA A 408 -30.50 -12.18 -3.85
CA ALA A 408 -30.33 -13.36 -2.99
C ALA A 408 -28.85 -13.76 -2.84
N GLY A 409 -28.45 -14.17 -1.65
CA GLY A 409 -27.07 -14.56 -1.32
C GLY A 409 -26.09 -13.41 -1.12
N GLN A 410 -26.54 -12.15 -1.23
CA GLN A 410 -25.72 -10.99 -0.88
C GLN A 410 -25.69 -10.76 0.63
N LYS A 411 -24.66 -10.06 1.10
CA LYS A 411 -24.53 -9.62 2.50
C LYS A 411 -24.65 -8.10 2.55
N LEU A 412 -25.38 -7.59 3.55
CA LEU A 412 -25.50 -6.17 3.81
C LEU A 412 -24.81 -5.84 5.14
N TYR A 413 -23.90 -4.88 5.12
CA TYR A 413 -23.28 -4.31 6.30
C TYR A 413 -23.75 -2.89 6.48
N VAL A 414 -24.21 -2.53 7.69
CA VAL A 414 -24.65 -1.18 8.02
C VAL A 414 -23.85 -0.66 9.20
N THR A 415 -23.14 0.44 9.00
CA THR A 415 -22.43 1.19 10.04
C THR A 415 -23.15 2.51 10.31
N GLY A 416 -23.10 2.97 11.55
CA GLY A 416 -23.74 4.22 11.97
C GLY A 416 -23.38 4.59 13.40
N PRO A 417 -23.77 5.79 13.86
CA PRO A 417 -23.54 6.20 15.24
C PRO A 417 -24.29 5.30 16.24
N ASP A 418 -23.76 5.15 17.46
CA ASP A 418 -24.23 4.20 18.49
C ASP A 418 -25.72 4.30 18.86
N ASN A 419 -26.36 5.44 18.56
CA ASN A 419 -27.78 5.68 18.84
C ASN A 419 -28.71 5.32 17.67
N ALA A 420 -28.19 4.98 16.49
CA ALA A 420 -28.97 4.55 15.35
C ALA A 420 -29.38 3.08 15.51
N ARG A 421 -30.66 2.79 15.28
CA ARG A 421 -31.18 1.42 15.22
C ARG A 421 -31.55 1.10 13.80
N VAL A 422 -31.11 -0.06 13.34
CA VAL A 422 -31.31 -0.53 11.96
C VAL A 422 -32.08 -1.84 11.99
N TRP A 423 -33.07 -1.95 11.12
CA TRP A 423 -33.81 -3.18 10.86
C TRP A 423 -33.85 -3.39 9.35
N LEU A 424 -33.72 -4.64 8.94
CA LEU A 424 -34.01 -5.06 7.58
C LEU A 424 -35.32 -5.83 7.58
N ILE A 425 -36.21 -5.53 6.63
CA ILE A 425 -37.45 -6.28 6.41
C ILE A 425 -37.42 -6.91 5.03
N ASN A 426 -37.92 -8.14 4.91
CA ASN A 426 -38.06 -8.81 3.63
C ASN A 426 -39.28 -8.24 2.84
N PRO A 427 -39.47 -8.65 1.57
CA PRO A 427 -40.61 -8.19 0.76
C PRO A 427 -42.00 -8.53 1.33
N THR A 428 -42.11 -9.50 2.24
CA THR A 428 -43.37 -9.85 2.92
C THR A 428 -43.60 -9.06 4.20
N GLY A 429 -42.67 -8.16 4.57
CA GLY A 429 -42.75 -7.29 5.75
C GLY A 429 -42.22 -7.92 7.03
N GLU A 430 -41.56 -9.08 6.96
CA GLU A 430 -40.98 -9.75 8.11
C GLU A 430 -39.55 -9.26 8.37
N PRO A 431 -39.17 -8.97 9.64
CA PRO A 431 -37.80 -8.59 9.97
C PRO A 431 -36.79 -9.72 9.69
N ILE A 432 -35.68 -9.37 9.06
CA ILE A 432 -34.49 -10.22 8.93
C ILE A 432 -33.57 -9.92 10.12
N ALA A 433 -33.11 -10.96 10.81
CA ALA A 433 -32.22 -10.81 11.95
C ALA A 433 -30.84 -10.31 11.51
N GLY A 434 -30.33 -9.27 12.18
CA GLY A 434 -28.96 -8.82 12.03
C GLY A 434 -28.03 -9.50 13.05
N ALA A 435 -26.76 -9.66 12.70
CA ALA A 435 -25.68 -10.07 13.58
C ALA A 435 -24.71 -8.89 13.78
N ALA A 436 -24.24 -8.68 15.00
CA ALA A 436 -23.17 -7.71 15.26
C ALA A 436 -21.85 -8.21 14.64
N ASP A 437 -21.16 -7.35 13.91
CA ASP A 437 -19.93 -7.69 13.19
C ASP A 437 -19.00 -6.47 13.13
N ALA A 438 -17.95 -6.43 13.95
CA ALA A 438 -16.89 -5.40 13.95
C ALA A 438 -17.37 -3.92 13.91
N GLY A 439 -18.37 -3.56 14.71
CA GLY A 439 -18.94 -2.19 14.73
C GLY A 439 -19.98 -1.91 13.64
N ALA A 440 -20.33 -2.92 12.85
CA ALA A 440 -21.45 -2.91 11.91
C ALA A 440 -22.54 -3.91 12.32
N ILE A 441 -23.73 -3.76 11.73
CA ILE A 441 -24.77 -4.78 11.73
C ILE A 441 -24.74 -5.49 10.38
N ARG A 442 -24.49 -6.79 10.39
CA ARG A 442 -24.54 -7.67 9.21
C ARG A 442 -25.91 -8.31 9.06
N PHE A 443 -26.48 -8.24 7.86
CA PHE A 443 -27.66 -9.01 7.48
C PHE A 443 -27.29 -10.02 6.39
N ASP A 444 -27.58 -11.29 6.64
CA ASP A 444 -27.43 -12.37 5.66
C ASP A 444 -28.76 -12.51 4.91
N ILE A 445 -28.76 -12.24 3.60
CA ILE A 445 -29.98 -12.20 2.77
C ILE A 445 -30.26 -13.59 2.21
N PRO A 446 -31.41 -14.21 2.58
CA PRO A 446 -31.73 -15.59 2.22
C PRO A 446 -31.95 -15.81 0.72
#